data_AF-A0AAU6MCW6-F1
#
_entry.id   AF-A0AAU6MCW6-F1
#
_cell.length_a   1.000
_cell.length_b   1.000
_cell.length_c   1.000
_cell.angle_alpha   90.00
_cell.angle_beta   90.00
_cell.angle_gamma   90.00
#
_symmetry.space_group_name_H-M   'P 1'
#
loop_
_entity.id
_entity.type
_entity.pdbx_description
1 polymer ?
#
loop_
_entity_poly.entity_id
_entity_poly.type
_entity_poly.pdbx_seq_one_letter_code
_entity_poly.pdbx_strand_id
1 'polypeptide(L)'
;MDDWYLQTCSGARFAWGPAGAERLSSAVACLVVIDVLSFTTSVTVAVGSGTRVFPHAWRDASASVFAERMDARLAVGRRIVGGG
;
A
#
# COMPACT_ATOMS: atom_id res chain seq x y z
N MET A 1 -19.22 13.11 25.72
CA MET A 1 -17.86 13.00 25.17
C MET A 1 -18.07 12.86 23.68
N ASP A 2 -17.64 13.85 22.89
CA ASP A 2 -17.88 13.80 21.44
C ASP A 2 -17.06 12.67 20.82
N ASP A 3 -17.70 11.83 20.01
CA ASP A 3 -17.08 10.71 19.31
C ASP A 3 -16.25 11.16 18.09
N TRP A 4 -15.52 12.26 18.23
CA TRP A 4 -14.73 12.88 17.15
C TRP A 4 -13.71 11.91 16.53
N TYR A 5 -13.22 10.94 17.32
CA TYR A 5 -12.29 9.91 16.87
C TYR A 5 -12.92 8.95 15.84
N LEU A 6 -14.25 8.84 15.79
CA LEU A 6 -14.97 8.07 14.77
C LEU A 6 -15.02 8.77 13.41
N GLN A 7 -14.76 10.08 13.36
CA GLN A 7 -14.69 10.88 12.13
C GLN A 7 -15.99 10.80 11.27
N THR A 8 -17.13 10.56 11.91
CA THR A 8 -18.42 10.33 11.24
C THR A 8 -19.00 11.59 10.58
N CYS A 9 -18.66 12.78 11.08
CA CYS A 9 -19.09 14.06 10.52
C CYS A 9 -18.25 14.52 9.29
N SER A 10 -17.27 13.71 8.84
CA SER A 10 -16.41 14.00 7.70
C SER A 10 -16.68 13.04 6.54
N GLY A 11 -16.56 13.53 5.31
CA GLY A 11 -16.65 12.71 4.09
C GLY A 11 -15.48 11.75 3.89
N ALA A 12 -14.39 11.92 4.64
CA ALA A 12 -13.23 11.04 4.65
C ALA A 12 -12.80 10.68 6.08
N ARG A 13 -12.28 9.47 6.26
CA ARG A 13 -11.79 8.96 7.55
C ARG A 13 -10.37 8.45 7.40
N PHE A 14 -9.55 8.73 8.41
CA PHE A 14 -8.14 8.36 8.44
C PHE A 14 -7.88 7.33 9.53
N ALA A 15 -7.08 6.32 9.21
CA ALA A 15 -6.58 5.35 10.16
C ALA A 15 -5.20 4.85 9.68
N TRP A 16 -4.45 4.22 10.60
CA TRP A 16 -3.11 3.73 10.33
C TRP A 16 -3.05 2.21 10.27
N GLY A 17 -2.29 1.70 9.31
CA GLY A 17 -1.94 0.29 9.18
C GLY A 17 -3.13 -0.65 8.90
N PRO A 18 -2.88 -1.98 8.89
CA PRO A 18 -3.89 -2.98 8.57
C PRO A 18 -5.12 -2.94 9.49
N ALA A 19 -4.91 -2.79 10.80
CA ALA A 19 -6.01 -2.71 11.76
C ALA A 19 -6.94 -1.51 11.51
N GLY A 20 -6.37 -0.38 11.09
CA GLY A 20 -7.15 0.80 10.68
C GLY A 20 -7.93 0.54 9.40
N ALA A 21 -7.32 -0.10 8.40
CA ALA A 21 -7.99 -0.48 7.17
C ALA A 21 -9.15 -1.45 7.41
N GLU A 22 -8.95 -2.48 8.23
CA GLU A 22 -10.00 -3.43 8.64
C GLU A 22 -11.17 -2.73 9.32
N ARG A 23 -10.89 -1.85 10.29
CA ARG A 23 -11.91 -1.06 11.00
C ARG A 23 -12.76 -0.22 10.04
N LEU A 24 -12.12 0.41 9.04
CA LEU A 24 -12.81 1.30 8.11
C LEU A 24 -13.51 0.57 6.98
N SER A 25 -13.06 -0.63 6.61
CA SER A 25 -13.50 -1.38 5.42
C SER A 25 -15.02 -1.54 5.27
N SER A 26 -15.74 -1.73 6.37
CA SER A 26 -17.21 -1.92 6.35
C SER A 26 -18.00 -0.61 6.33
N ALA A 27 -17.34 0.53 6.56
CA ALA A 27 -17.98 1.81 6.76
C ALA A 27 -17.68 2.84 5.66
N VAL A 28 -16.92 2.45 4.63
CA VAL A 28 -16.53 3.31 3.51
C VAL A 28 -16.74 2.60 2.18
N ALA A 29 -17.00 3.36 1.11
CA ALA A 29 -17.12 2.81 -0.24
C ALA A 29 -15.77 2.45 -0.87
N CYS A 30 -14.67 3.05 -0.41
CA CYS A 30 -13.33 2.86 -0.94
C CYS A 30 -12.28 3.11 0.16
N LEU A 31 -11.22 2.31 0.16
CA LEU A 31 -10.03 2.53 0.96
C LEU A 31 -8.89 3.02 0.08
N VAL A 32 -8.24 4.11 0.49
CA VAL A 32 -7.07 4.68 -0.19
C VAL A 32 -5.85 4.45 0.68
N VAL A 33 -4.89 3.67 0.19
CA VAL A 33 -3.60 3.48 0.86
C VAL A 33 -2.71 4.67 0.55
N ILE A 34 -2.26 5.35 1.60
CA ILE A 34 -1.31 6.47 1.51
C ILE A 34 -0.01 6.03 2.19
N ASP A 35 1.10 6.13 1.47
CA ASP A 35 2.44 5.96 2.05
C ASP A 35 3.30 7.17 1.73
N VAL A 36 3.75 7.86 2.78
CA VAL A 36 4.64 9.02 2.69
C VAL A 36 6.11 8.63 2.50
N LEU A 37 6.46 7.35 2.67
CA LEU A 37 7.85 6.86 2.66
C LEU A 37 8.32 6.34 1.29
N SER A 38 7.44 6.28 0.27
CA SER A 38 7.68 6.23 -1.20
C SER A 38 6.88 5.18 -1.97
N PHE A 39 6.19 4.26 -1.28
CA PHE A 39 5.48 3.15 -1.92
C PHE A 39 4.44 3.65 -2.94
N THR A 40 3.53 4.53 -2.51
CA THR A 40 2.46 5.04 -3.39
C THR A 40 3.00 5.87 -4.56
N THR A 41 4.06 6.64 -4.35
CA THR A 41 4.78 7.34 -5.43
C THR A 41 5.36 6.35 -6.44
N SER A 42 6.01 5.28 -5.95
CA SER A 42 6.63 4.27 -6.82
C SER A 42 5.59 3.52 -7.66
N VAL A 43 4.45 3.17 -7.04
CA VAL A 43 3.32 2.55 -7.75
C VAL A 43 2.76 3.50 -8.81
N THR A 44 2.58 4.78 -8.47
CA THR A 44 2.08 5.81 -9.40
C THR A 44 2.98 5.93 -10.63
N VAL A 45 4.31 6.01 -10.43
CA VAL A 45 5.28 6.10 -11.53
C VAL A 45 5.29 4.84 -12.39
N ALA A 46 5.31 3.64 -11.78
CA ALA A 46 5.33 2.37 -12.49
C ALA A 46 4.07 2.19 -13.36
N VAL A 47 2.89 2.40 -12.78
CA VAL A 47 1.61 2.30 -13.49
C VAL A 47 1.49 3.36 -14.57
N GLY A 48 1.91 4.60 -14.29
CA GLY A 48 1.94 5.68 -15.29
C GLY A 48 2.85 5.37 -16.48
N SER A 49 3.84 4.49 -16.30
CA SER A 49 4.73 3.99 -17.35
C SER A 49 4.23 2.71 -18.03
N GLY A 50 2.97 2.30 -17.79
CA GLY A 50 2.38 1.08 -18.36
C GLY A 50 2.75 -0.22 -17.64
N THR A 51 3.38 -0.15 -16.46
CA THR A 51 3.75 -1.36 -15.69
C THR A 51 2.59 -1.84 -14.84
N ARG A 52 2.24 -3.13 -14.96
CA ARG A 52 1.32 -3.78 -14.02
C ARG A 52 2.05 -4.07 -12.72
N VAL A 53 1.47 -3.63 -11.60
CA VAL A 53 2.02 -3.86 -10.26
C VAL A 53 1.23 -4.99 -9.58
N PHE A 54 1.94 -6.01 -9.08
CA PHE A 54 1.36 -7.04 -8.25
C PHE A 54 1.68 -6.77 -6.77
N PRO A 55 0.69 -6.44 -5.93
CA PRO A 55 0.92 -6.21 -4.51
C PRO A 55 1.27 -7.52 -3.80
N HIS A 56 2.20 -7.46 -2.85
CA HIS A 56 2.61 -8.57 -2.01
C HIS A 56 2.90 -8.10 -0.59
N ALA A 57 2.77 -8.99 0.40
CA ALA A 57 3.12 -8.71 1.79
C ALA A 57 4.59 -8.25 1.92
N TRP A 58 4.81 -7.23 2.74
CA TRP A 58 6.11 -6.62 2.96
C TRP A 58 7.03 -7.53 3.77
N ARG A 59 8.32 -7.61 3.39
CA ARG A 59 9.36 -8.47 4.02
C ARG A 59 9.00 -9.96 4.07
N ASP A 60 8.13 -10.39 3.17
CA ASP A 60 7.82 -11.80 3.02
C ASP A 60 8.87 -12.47 2.11
N ALA A 61 9.47 -13.56 2.59
CA ALA A 61 10.48 -14.33 1.86
C ALA A 61 9.90 -15.01 0.60
N SER A 62 8.59 -15.17 0.51
CA SER A 62 7.90 -15.74 -0.66
C SER A 62 7.77 -14.78 -1.84
N ALA A 63 8.14 -13.50 -1.68
CA ALA A 63 7.97 -12.49 -2.71
C ALA A 63 8.73 -12.81 -4.02
N SER A 64 9.90 -13.46 -3.95
CA SER A 64 10.64 -13.90 -5.14
C SER A 64 9.87 -14.99 -5.91
N VAL A 65 9.39 -16.01 -5.20
CA VAL A 65 8.59 -17.11 -5.76
C VAL A 65 7.29 -16.58 -6.36
N PHE A 66 6.65 -15.61 -5.70
CA PHE A 66 5.46 -14.97 -6.23
C PHE A 66 5.76 -14.17 -7.51
N ALA A 67 6.86 -13.42 -7.56
CA ALA A 67 7.28 -12.69 -8.75
C ALA A 67 7.54 -13.64 -9.92
N GLU A 68 8.23 -14.77 -9.70
CA GLU A 68 8.44 -15.81 -10.71
C GLU A 68 7.12 -16.38 -11.25
N ARG A 69 6.17 -16.70 -10.36
CA ARG A 69 4.85 -17.23 -10.74
C ARG A 69 4.03 -16.26 -11.59
N MET A 70 4.22 -14.95 -11.38
CA MET A 70 3.51 -13.90 -12.10
C MET A 70 4.27 -13.39 -13.33
N ASP A 71 5.43 -13.99 -13.66
CA ASP A 71 6.36 -13.49 -14.68
C ASP A 71 6.69 -11.99 -14.48
N ALA A 72 6.97 -11.63 -13.22
CA ALA A 72 7.16 -10.27 -12.78
C ALA A 72 8.58 -10.03 -12.25
N ARG A 73 9.03 -8.77 -12.29
CA ARG A 73 10.29 -8.35 -11.67
C ARG A 73 10.03 -7.95 -10.22
N LEU A 74 10.77 -8.56 -9.28
CA LEU A 74 10.67 -8.23 -7.86
C LEU A 74 11.16 -6.79 -7.61
N ALA A 75 10.27 -5.93 -7.10
CA ALA A 75 10.65 -4.59 -6.66
C ALA A 75 11.49 -4.67 -5.38
N VAL A 76 12.59 -3.93 -5.34
CA VAL A 76 13.51 -3.88 -4.19
C VAL A 76 13.49 -2.50 -3.53
N GLY A 77 13.77 -2.46 -2.23
CA GLY A 77 13.83 -1.20 -1.50
C GLY A 77 15.01 -0.33 -1.93
N ARG A 78 14.86 1.00 -1.84
CA ARG A 78 15.88 1.99 -2.23
C ARG A 78 17.28 1.71 -1.66
N ARG A 79 17.35 1.24 -0.41
CA ARG A 79 18.62 0.93 0.27
C ARG A 79 19.40 -0.22 -0.39
N ILE A 80 18.72 -1.11 -1.11
CA ILE A 80 19.34 -2.23 -1.82
C ILE A 80 19.94 -1.75 -3.16
N VAL A 81 19.30 -0.77 -3.82
CA VAL A 81 19.75 -0.25 -5.13
C VAL A 81 20.96 0.69 -5.01
N GLY A 82 21.09 1.41 -3.88
CA GLY A 82 22.15 2.42 -3.68
C GLY A 82 23.47 1.89 -3.12
N GLY A 83 23.62 0.58 -2.91
CA GLY A 83 24.83 -0.04 -2.35
C GLY A 83 25.79 -0.60 -3.40
N GLY A 84 26.06 0.16 -4.46
CA GLY A 84 27.12 -0.12 -5.42
C GLY A 84 28.47 0.39 -4.97
#